data_AF-A0A6I1K2H0-F1
#
_entry.id   AF-A0A6I1K2H0-F1
#
_cell.length_a   1.000
_cell.length_b   1.000
_cell.length_c   1.000
_cell.angle_alpha   90.00
_cell.angle_beta   90.00
_cell.angle_gamma   90.00
#
_symmetry.space_group_name_H-M   'P 1'
#
loop_
_entity.id
_entity.type
_entity.pdbx_description
1 polymer ?
#
loop_
_entity_poly.entity_id
_entity_poly.type
_entity_poly.pdbx_seq_one_letter_code
_entity_poly.pdbx_strand_id
1 'polypeptide(L)' 'MCPAYQDLGLPPEVSNLTVLRTAIRRLHPDTLAVRSWRAARKRYYRDLLSAHQAARDQALSPQQG' A
#
# COMPACT_ATOMS: atom_id res chain seq x y z
N MET A 1 5.45 -4.59 9.90
CA MET A 1 5.02 -4.74 8.49
C MET A 1 3.50 -4.60 8.41
N CYS A 2 2.97 -3.78 7.50
CA CYS A 2 1.51 -3.58 7.38
C CYS A 2 0.83 -4.82 6.77
N PRO A 3 -0.17 -5.45 7.43
CA PRO A 3 -0.87 -6.63 6.90
C PRO A 3 -1.59 -6.33 5.58
N ALA A 4 -2.16 -5.13 5.46
CA ALA A 4 -2.87 -4.70 4.27
C ALA A 4 -1.98 -4.67 3.01
N TYR A 5 -0.68 -4.37 3.13
CA TYR A 5 0.23 -4.40 1.98
C TYR A 5 0.57 -5.83 1.55
N GLN A 6 0.74 -6.75 2.51
CA GLN A 6 0.96 -8.17 2.21
C GLN A 6 -0.26 -8.81 1.54
N ASP A 7 -1.47 -8.45 1.98
CA ASP A 7 -2.71 -8.89 1.36
C ASP A 7 -2.82 -8.45 -0.11
N LEU A 8 -2.22 -7.31 -0.48
CA LEU A 8 -2.19 -6.85 -1.87
C LEU A 8 -1.40 -7.77 -2.80
N GLY A 9 -0.45 -8.56 -2.29
CA GLY A 9 0.33 -9.50 -3.08
C GLY A 9 1.13 -8.83 -4.21
N LEU A 10 1.50 -7.57 -4.05
CA LEU A 10 2.17 -6.80 -5.10
C LEU A 10 3.69 -7.01 -5.07
N PRO A 11 4.33 -7.19 -6.24
CA PRO A 11 5.78 -7.24 -6.30
C PRO A 11 6.37 -5.88 -5.92
N PRO A 12 7.54 -5.84 -5.27
CA PRO A 12 8.19 -4.60 -4.86
C PRO A 12 8.52 -3.67 -6.04
N GLU A 13 8.68 -4.20 -7.25
CA GLU A 13 9.06 -3.43 -8.43
C GLU A 13 7.96 -2.48 -8.95
N VAL A 14 6.69 -2.73 -8.59
CA VAL A 14 5.56 -1.94 -9.12
C VAL A 14 5.62 -0.48 -8.66
N SER A 15 5.08 0.46 -9.43
CA SER A 15 5.03 1.86 -9.03
C SER A 15 4.11 2.10 -7.82
N ASN A 16 4.43 3.12 -7.01
CA ASN A 16 3.57 3.64 -5.94
C ASN A 16 2.12 3.87 -6.40
N LEU A 17 1.93 4.33 -7.65
CA LEU A 17 0.60 4.54 -8.22
C LEU A 17 -0.18 3.22 -8.37
N THR A 18 0.49 2.14 -8.78
CA THR A 18 -0.10 0.80 -8.91
C THR A 18 -0.52 0.25 -7.55
N VAL A 19 0.29 0.51 -6.51
CA VAL A 19 -0.02 0.14 -5.12
C VAL A 19 -1.31 0.83 -4.66
N LEU A 20 -1.40 2.15 -4.83
CA LEU A 20 -2.60 2.91 -4.46
C LEU A 20 -3.83 2.49 -5.25
N ARG A 21 -3.71 2.31 -6.58
CA ARG A 21 -4.84 1.87 -7.43
C ARG A 21 -5.35 0.50 -7.03
N THR A 22 -4.47 -0.42 -6.66
CA THR A 22 -4.87 -1.77 -6.23
C THR A 22 -5.56 -1.71 -4.88
N ALA A 23 -5.04 -0.93 -3.93
CA ALA A 23 -5.71 -0.72 -2.64
C ALA A 23 -7.09 -0.07 -2.80
N ILE A 24 -7.21 0.96 -3.64
CA ILE A 24 -8.48 1.63 -3.96
C ILE A 24 -9.48 0.66 -4.59
N ARG A 25 -9.03 -0.21 -5.51
CA ARG A 25 -9.91 -1.24 -6.12
C ARG A 25 -10.39 -2.28 -5.11
N ARG A 26 -9.61 -2.56 -4.07
CA ARG A 26 -9.98 -3.49 -2.99
C ARG A 26 -10.94 -2.85 -1.98
N LEU A 27 -10.92 -1.53 -1.84
CA LEU A 27 -11.83 -0.78 -0.97
C LEU A 27 -13.23 -0.70 -1.62
N HIS A 28 -14.28 -0.97 -0.84
CA HIS A 28 -15.65 -0.84 -1.30
C HIS A 28 -15.97 0.63 -1.68
N PRO A 29 -16.73 0.90 -2.75
CA PRO A 29 -17.10 2.26 -3.15
C PRO A 29 -17.79 3.06 -2.03
N ASP A 30 -18.60 2.42 -1.19
CA ASP A 30 -19.18 3.07 0.00
C ASP A 30 -18.11 3.61 0.95
N THR A 31 -17.07 2.81 1.25
CA THR A 31 -15.92 3.22 2.06
C THR A 31 -15.21 4.45 1.46
N LEU A 32 -15.19 4.56 0.12
CA LEU A 32 -14.64 5.72 -0.57
C LEU A 32 -15.59 6.93 -0.57
N ALA A 33 -16.90 6.70 -0.57
CA ALA A 33 -17.91 7.74 -0.53
C ALA A 33 -18.01 8.41 0.85
N VAL A 34 -17.68 7.71 1.95
CA VAL A 34 -17.71 8.31 3.31
C VAL A 34 -16.68 9.43 3.44
N ARG A 35 -17.17 10.68 3.47
CA ARG A 35 -16.33 11.89 3.58
C ARG A 35 -15.59 11.96 4.91
N SER A 36 -16.20 11.53 6.01
CA SER A 36 -15.58 11.51 7.35
C SER A 36 -14.37 10.58 7.43
N TRP A 37 -14.25 9.61 6.52
CA TRP A 37 -13.11 8.69 6.45
C TRP A 37 -11.94 9.23 5.63
N ARG A 38 -12.00 10.46 5.11
CA ARG A 38 -10.89 11.05 4.33
C ARG A 38 -9.57 11.04 5.11
N ALA A 39 -9.59 11.38 6.40
CA ALA A 39 -8.38 11.37 7.24
C ALA A 39 -7.84 9.95 7.45
N ALA A 40 -8.73 8.99 7.75
CA ALA A 40 -8.37 7.58 7.89
C ALA A 40 -7.77 7.00 6.60
N ARG A 41 -8.38 7.30 5.44
CA ARG A 41 -7.87 6.88 4.12
C ARG A 41 -6.49 7.43 3.81
N LYS A 42 -6.22 8.71 4.10
CA LYS A 42 -4.87 9.29 3.93
C LYS A 42 -3.83 8.58 4.80
N ARG A 43 -4.16 8.28 6.06
CA ARG A 43 -3.26 7.52 6.94
C ARG A 43 -3.00 6.12 6.38
N TYR A 44 -4.06 5.42 5.99
CA TYR A 44 -3.97 4.11 5.37
C TYR A 44 -3.07 4.10 4.13
N TYR A 45 -3.24 5.04 3.20
CA TYR A 45 -2.39 5.14 2.01
C TYR A 45 -0.93 5.44 2.35
N ARG A 46 -0.66 6.26 3.37
CA ARG A 46 0.70 6.56 3.82
C ARG A 46 1.37 5.32 4.41
N ASP A 47 0.68 4.58 5.26
CA ASP A 47 1.19 3.35 5.86
C ASP A 47 1.44 2.27 4.79
N LEU A 48 0.60 2.26 3.74
CA LEU A 48 0.75 1.38 2.58
C LEU A 48 2.00 1.71 1.76
N LEU A 49 2.23 3.00 1.48
CA LEU A 49 3.41 3.46 0.75
C LEU A 49 4.70 3.24 1.53
N SER A 50 4.67 3.45 2.85
CA SER A 50 5.82 3.18 3.72
C SER A 50 6.17 1.69 3.73
N ALA A 51 5.17 0.80 3.83
CA ALA A 51 5.38 -0.64 3.74
C ALA A 51 5.91 -1.08 2.36
N HIS A 52 5.39 -0.48 1.28
CA HIS A 52 5.89 -0.73 -0.06
C HIS A 52 7.35 -0.31 -0.22
N GLN A 53 7.72 0.88 0.26
CA GLN A 53 9.10 1.35 0.22
C GLN A 53 10.04 0.42 1.00
N ALA A 54 9.64 -0.03 2.20
CA ALA A 54 10.41 -1.01 2.96
C ALA A 54 10.56 -2.36 2.21
N ALA A 55 9.54 -2.79 1.49
CA ALA A 55 9.61 -4.00 0.65
C ALA A 55 10.50 -3.79 -0.59
N ARG A 56 10.50 -2.59 -1.17
CA ARG A 56 11.42 -2.20 -2.24
C ARG A 56 12.86 -2.22 -1.78
N ASP A 57 13.15 -1.58 -0.64
CA ASP A 57 14.51 -1.51 -0.10
C ASP A 57 15.06 -2.91 0.22
N GLN A 58 14.21 -3.80 0.76
CA GLN A 58 14.56 -5.22 0.94
C GLN A 58 14.81 -5.95 -0.38
N ALA A 59 14.00 -5.70 -1.41
CA ALA A 59 14.14 -6.36 -2.71
C ALA A 59 15.33 -5.83 -3.53
N LEU A 60 15.66 -4.54 -3.40
CA LEU A 60 16.85 -3.90 -3.96
C LEU A 60 18.13 -4.22 -3.17
N SER A 61 17.98 -4.79 -1.97
CA SER A 61 19.07 -5.35 -1.17
C SER A 61 19.02 -6.89 -1.17
N PRO A 62 19.09 -7.60 -2.32
CA PRO A 62 18.97 -9.06 -2.32
C PRO A 62 20.20 -9.78 -1.75
N GLN A 63 21.17 -9.10 -1.13
CA GLN A 63 22.34 -9.75 -0.54
C GLN A 63 23.01 -8.89 0.53
N GLN A 64 22.88 -9.27 1.80
CA GLN A 64 23.94 -9.21 2.82
C GLN A 64 23.66 -10.36 3.81
N GLY A 65 24.19 -11.54 3.47
CA GLY A 65 24.04 -12.80 4.22
C GLY A 65 24.35 -13.98 3.32
#